data_AF-V9DF09-F1
#
_entry.id   AF-V9DF09-F1
#
_cell.length_a   1.000
_cell.length_b   1.000
_cell.length_c   1.000
_cell.angle_alpha   90.00
_cell.angle_beta   90.00
_cell.angle_gamma   90.00
#
_symmetry.space_group_name_H-M   'P 1'
#
loop_
_entity.id
_entity.type
_entity.pdbx_description
1 polymer ?
#
loop_
_entity_poly.entity_id
_entity_poly.type
_entity_poly.pdbx_seq_one_letter_code
_entity_poly.pdbx_strand_id
1 'polypeptide(L)'
;MASVKDWDALTKARHTFTTEQLLQFNAAGVDPYLIQVAELIGSQFNISLHGQRNPVNVFSSLPQAEFYGQRMGIGFSDRHIVRILAESNGGFAFLGIVSCLGEYFASDVIVAVIMKLGSNIQTDGMWEGWEPSDSQWKRLVYLCQGLLATSPFGTLISRNHEDLETGTDHVNVAQIVEALVNLSDLVGGGAKNFSLEHAGSDAYWFAAVAEYLFDLRVAVEDPDGVLLYARPGTNAKEAQFVLRSDVPLYSDEAAELLPLSEAFADIGHILGPSHRSALKTGAVAEPKNQLAPVSGGMVTWEKLFRSCFGRTFTDIEPSLVAVFTGGAASLLSSTLQYDHTKSQEFFLPHASTMRGLSGYGLVETVISWSPELRRMAPQMAKAARLPFQQA
;
A
#
# COMPACT_ATOMS: atom_id res chain seq x y z
N MET A 1 17.78 -18.11 17.83
CA MET A 1 16.68 -18.52 18.72
C MET A 1 16.13 -19.85 18.24
N ALA A 2 15.74 -20.77 19.12
CA ALA A 2 15.01 -21.97 18.69
C ALA A 2 13.68 -21.52 18.07
N SER A 3 13.34 -22.02 16.87
CA SER A 3 12.08 -21.64 16.22
C SER A 3 10.92 -22.19 17.04
N VAL A 4 10.16 -21.32 17.69
CA VAL A 4 8.90 -21.66 18.32
C VAL A 4 7.92 -22.03 17.21
N LYS A 5 7.36 -23.23 17.24
CA LYS A 5 6.49 -23.77 16.17
C LYS A 5 5.03 -23.92 16.56
N ASP A 6 4.72 -23.81 17.85
CA ASP A 6 3.37 -23.91 18.40
C ASP A 6 3.20 -22.99 19.62
N TRP A 7 1.93 -22.83 20.03
CA TRP A 7 1.52 -22.00 21.17
C TRP A 7 2.11 -22.45 22.50
N ASP A 8 2.23 -23.76 22.67
CA ASP A 8 2.76 -24.39 23.86
C ASP A 8 4.24 -24.07 24.07
N ALA A 9 5.02 -24.12 22.99
CA ALA A 9 6.41 -23.72 22.98
C ALA A 9 6.55 -22.21 23.22
N LEU A 10 5.64 -21.39 22.69
CA LEU A 10 5.69 -19.93 22.86
C LEU A 10 5.53 -19.54 24.32
N THR A 11 4.54 -20.10 25.01
CA THR A 11 4.28 -19.78 26.42
C THR A 11 5.36 -20.26 27.38
N LYS A 12 6.10 -21.31 26.99
CA LYS A 12 7.22 -21.85 27.78
C LYS A 12 8.57 -21.22 27.40
N ALA A 13 8.64 -20.50 26.28
CA ALA A 13 9.87 -19.90 25.78
C ALA A 13 10.29 -18.69 26.63
N ARG A 14 11.61 -18.53 26.80
CA ARG A 14 12.20 -17.35 27.43
C ARG A 14 12.72 -16.43 26.34
N HIS A 15 12.17 -15.23 26.30
CA HIS A 15 12.62 -14.17 25.41
C HIS A 15 13.34 -13.09 26.21
N THR A 16 14.51 -12.69 25.73
CA THR A 16 15.31 -11.63 26.36
C THR A 16 15.33 -10.43 25.43
N PHE A 17 14.87 -9.29 25.93
CA PHE A 17 14.93 -8.02 25.23
C PHE A 17 15.90 -7.08 25.92
N THR A 18 16.65 -6.30 25.16
CA THR A 18 17.45 -5.21 25.72
C THR A 18 16.53 -4.08 26.18
N THR A 19 16.99 -3.27 27.15
CA THR A 19 16.25 -2.07 27.58
C THR A 19 15.95 -1.13 26.42
N GLU A 20 16.85 -1.07 25.44
CA GLU A 20 16.66 -0.28 24.23
C GLU A 20 15.53 -0.83 23.35
N GLN A 21 15.45 -2.14 23.14
CA GLN A 21 14.33 -2.77 22.41
C GLN A 21 13.00 -2.51 23.12
N LEU A 22 12.96 -2.63 24.45
CA LEU A 22 11.77 -2.33 25.25
C LEU A 22 11.33 -0.85 25.11
N LEU A 23 12.29 0.08 25.03
CA LEU A 23 11.99 1.49 24.76
C LEU A 23 11.36 1.69 23.38
N GLN A 24 11.84 0.98 22.35
CA GLN A 24 11.27 1.06 21.00
C GLN A 24 9.85 0.49 20.94
N PHE A 25 9.61 -0.65 21.59
CA PHE A 25 8.28 -1.24 21.71
C PHE A 25 7.30 -0.28 22.40
N ASN A 26 7.73 0.34 23.51
CA ASN A 26 6.92 1.34 24.21
C ASN A 26 6.65 2.57 23.33
N ALA A 27 7.68 3.12 22.66
CA ALA A 27 7.53 4.28 21.78
C ALA A 27 6.56 4.02 20.61
N ALA A 28 6.54 2.79 20.09
CA ALA A 28 5.60 2.40 19.04
C ALA A 28 4.21 2.00 19.57
N GLY A 29 4.05 1.86 20.89
CA GLY A 29 2.83 1.37 21.53
C GLY A 29 2.52 -0.09 21.21
N VAL A 30 3.56 -0.90 20.95
CA VAL A 30 3.47 -2.32 20.61
C VAL A 30 3.98 -3.16 21.77
N ASP A 31 3.23 -4.19 22.14
CA ASP A 31 3.65 -5.17 23.14
C ASP A 31 4.76 -6.09 22.56
N PRO A 32 5.90 -6.30 23.26
CA PRO A 32 6.91 -7.28 22.84
C PRO A 32 6.35 -8.69 22.59
N TYR A 33 5.29 -9.08 23.30
CA TYR A 33 4.58 -10.35 23.08
C TYR A 33 3.96 -10.43 21.67
N LEU A 34 3.41 -9.33 21.15
CA LEU A 34 2.86 -9.26 19.79
C LEU A 34 3.88 -9.69 18.74
N ILE A 35 5.13 -9.27 18.90
CA ILE A 35 6.23 -9.60 17.99
C ILE A 35 6.46 -11.11 17.98
N GLN A 36 6.45 -11.77 19.14
CA GLN A 36 6.65 -13.21 19.20
C GLN A 36 5.47 -13.99 18.61
N VAL A 37 4.24 -13.49 18.76
CA VAL A 37 3.06 -14.05 18.08
C VAL A 37 3.16 -13.87 16.57
N ALA A 38 3.59 -12.70 16.10
CA ALA A 38 3.80 -12.45 14.67
C ALA A 38 4.86 -13.40 14.08
N GLU A 39 5.97 -13.62 14.79
CA GLU A 39 6.99 -14.59 14.41
C GLU A 39 6.44 -16.01 14.32
N LEU A 40 5.62 -16.42 15.29
CA LEU A 40 4.96 -17.73 15.29
C LEU A 40 4.03 -17.88 14.08
N ILE A 41 3.18 -16.87 13.81
CA ILE A 41 2.30 -16.88 12.64
C ILE A 41 3.11 -17.01 11.34
N GLY A 42 4.16 -16.21 11.20
CA GLY A 42 5.01 -16.24 10.02
C GLY A 42 5.82 -17.53 9.86
N SER A 43 6.11 -18.24 10.95
CA SER A 43 6.85 -19.51 10.91
C SER A 43 6.14 -20.63 10.14
N GLN A 44 4.84 -20.48 9.87
CA GLN A 44 4.06 -21.40 9.03
C GLN A 44 4.37 -21.26 7.53
N PHE A 45 5.00 -20.16 7.13
CA PHE A 45 5.15 -19.81 5.72
C PHE A 45 6.52 -20.19 5.18
N ASN A 46 6.52 -20.94 4.09
CA ASN A 46 7.70 -21.24 3.29
C ASN A 46 7.83 -20.20 2.17
N ILE A 47 8.74 -19.24 2.36
CA ILE A 47 9.10 -18.30 1.31
C ILE A 47 10.22 -18.91 0.47
N SER A 48 10.08 -18.87 -0.85
CA SER A 48 11.09 -19.42 -1.76
C SER A 48 12.41 -18.67 -1.66
N LEU A 49 13.52 -19.33 -1.99
CA LEU A 49 14.85 -18.71 -1.91
C LEU A 49 14.95 -17.45 -2.78
N HIS A 50 14.29 -17.44 -3.95
CA HIS A 50 14.25 -16.26 -4.80
C HIS A 50 13.34 -15.17 -4.22
N GLY A 51 12.16 -15.55 -3.72
CA GLY A 51 11.23 -14.64 -3.05
C GLY A 51 11.83 -13.95 -1.83
N GLN A 52 12.69 -14.63 -1.06
CA GLN A 52 13.43 -14.03 0.06
C GLN A 52 14.35 -12.89 -0.36
N ARG A 53 14.92 -12.94 -1.58
CA ARG A 53 15.81 -11.87 -2.06
C ARG A 53 15.08 -10.55 -2.23
N ASN A 54 13.78 -10.60 -2.54
CA ASN A 54 12.99 -9.42 -2.80
C ASN A 54 12.84 -8.54 -1.55
N PRO A 55 12.29 -9.02 -0.41
CA PRO A 55 12.28 -8.25 0.83
C PRO A 55 13.68 -7.88 1.32
N VAL A 56 14.69 -8.76 1.19
CA VAL A 56 16.08 -8.42 1.60
C VAL A 56 16.62 -7.22 0.84
N ASN A 57 16.40 -7.16 -0.48
CA ASN A 57 16.78 -6.01 -1.30
C ASN A 57 16.02 -4.74 -0.87
N VAL A 58 14.74 -4.88 -0.54
CA VAL A 58 13.94 -3.78 -0.01
C VAL A 58 14.53 -3.27 1.31
N PHE A 59 14.75 -4.13 2.30
CA PHE A 59 15.32 -3.78 3.60
C PHE A 59 16.70 -3.11 3.51
N SER A 60 17.52 -3.53 2.55
CA SER A 60 18.85 -2.94 2.30
C SER A 60 18.80 -1.63 1.50
N SER A 61 17.74 -1.39 0.72
CA SER A 61 17.54 -0.15 -0.03
C SER A 61 16.99 1.01 0.80
N LEU A 62 16.54 0.75 2.04
CA LEU A 62 15.95 1.77 2.91
C LEU A 62 16.97 2.87 3.23
N PRO A 63 16.62 4.17 3.11
CA PRO A 63 17.59 5.26 3.21
C PRO A 63 18.27 5.29 4.58
N GLN A 64 19.60 5.21 4.58
CA GLN A 64 20.42 5.40 5.77
C GLN A 64 21.42 6.54 5.53
N ALA A 65 21.45 7.48 6.47
CA ALA A 65 22.42 8.55 6.53
C ALA A 65 23.29 8.36 7.77
N GLU A 66 24.61 8.53 7.65
CA GLU A 66 25.50 8.53 8.80
C GLU A 66 25.72 9.97 9.27
N PHE A 67 25.55 10.21 10.57
CA PHE A 67 25.77 11.51 11.20
C PHE A 67 26.54 11.31 12.51
N TYR A 68 27.74 11.91 12.62
CA TYR A 68 28.65 11.76 13.76
C TYR A 68 28.90 10.30 14.20
N GLY A 69 29.12 9.39 13.24
CA GLY A 69 29.37 7.97 13.52
C GLY A 69 28.13 7.17 13.96
N GLN A 70 26.95 7.80 13.93
CA GLN A 70 25.67 7.12 14.15
C GLN A 70 24.93 6.96 12.81
N ARG A 71 24.47 5.74 12.50
CA ARG A 71 23.59 5.49 11.37
C ARG A 71 22.17 5.91 11.75
N MET A 72 21.67 6.95 11.09
CA MET A 72 20.28 7.39 11.13
C MET A 72 19.56 6.85 9.90
N GLY A 73 18.59 5.96 10.10
CA GLY A 73 17.67 5.59 9.01
C GLY A 73 16.49 6.56 8.96
N ILE A 74 16.10 6.95 7.75
CA ILE A 74 14.83 7.66 7.53
C ILE A 74 13.75 6.60 7.34
N GLY A 75 12.69 6.66 8.16
CA GLY A 75 11.65 5.63 8.23
C GLY A 75 12.10 4.44 9.08
N PHE A 76 12.66 3.42 8.42
CA PHE A 76 13.02 2.14 9.05
C PHE A 76 14.49 2.13 9.51
N SER A 77 14.78 2.87 10.58
CA SER A 77 16.11 2.85 11.23
C SER A 77 16.56 1.44 11.60
N ASP A 78 17.87 1.25 11.81
CA ASP A 78 18.47 -0.03 12.23
C ASP A 78 17.81 -0.64 13.49
N ARG A 79 17.12 0.20 14.28
CA ARG A 79 16.47 -0.14 15.55
C ARG A 79 14.95 -0.21 15.46
N HIS A 80 14.39 -0.05 14.25
CA HIS A 80 12.95 -0.09 14.03
C HIS A 80 12.40 -1.49 14.28
N ILE A 81 11.19 -1.60 14.82
CA ILE A 81 10.54 -2.88 15.18
C ILE A 81 10.49 -3.85 14.00
N VAL A 82 10.24 -3.34 12.79
CA VAL A 82 10.27 -4.14 11.56
C VAL A 82 11.63 -4.80 11.32
N ARG A 83 12.75 -4.15 11.62
CA ARG A 83 14.07 -4.78 11.48
C ARG A 83 14.30 -5.85 12.54
N ILE A 84 13.85 -5.60 13.78
CA ILE A 84 13.90 -6.59 14.87
C ILE A 84 13.10 -7.84 14.47
N LEU A 85 11.88 -7.65 13.94
CA LEU A 85 11.03 -8.74 13.48
C LEU A 85 11.65 -9.49 12.29
N ALA A 86 12.38 -8.81 11.40
CA ALA A 86 13.09 -9.44 10.29
C ALA A 86 14.32 -10.28 10.70
N GLU A 87 14.79 -10.20 11.96
CA GLU A 87 15.94 -10.99 12.43
C GLU A 87 15.63 -12.49 12.54
N SER A 88 14.36 -12.85 12.70
CA SER A 88 13.93 -14.24 12.75
C SER A 88 13.29 -14.66 11.44
N ASN A 89 13.44 -15.94 11.05
CA ASN A 89 12.85 -16.45 9.80
C ASN A 89 11.31 -16.32 9.81
N GLY A 90 10.68 -16.56 10.97
CA GLY A 90 9.23 -16.41 11.11
C GLY A 90 8.79 -14.96 10.99
N GLY A 91 9.47 -14.04 11.67
CA GLY A 91 9.14 -12.62 11.56
C GLY A 91 9.46 -12.03 10.18
N PHE A 92 10.53 -12.47 9.53
CA PHE A 92 10.81 -12.14 8.12
C PHE A 92 9.68 -12.58 7.20
N ALA A 93 9.17 -13.80 7.38
CA ALA A 93 8.07 -14.30 6.56
C ALA A 93 6.76 -13.58 6.82
N PHE A 94 6.45 -13.32 8.09
CA PHE A 94 5.31 -12.50 8.50
C PHE A 94 5.35 -11.11 7.85
N LEU A 95 6.52 -10.45 7.90
CA LEU A 95 6.70 -9.13 7.30
C LEU A 95 6.47 -9.15 5.79
N GLY A 96 6.98 -10.17 5.09
CA GLY A 96 6.75 -10.32 3.66
C GLY A 96 5.25 -10.35 3.33
N ILE A 97 4.48 -11.14 4.08
CA ILE A 97 3.04 -11.31 3.86
C ILE A 97 2.27 -10.05 4.23
N VAL A 98 2.49 -9.50 5.43
CA VAL A 98 1.79 -8.29 5.89
C VAL A 98 2.10 -7.09 5.01
N SER A 99 3.32 -7.00 4.48
CA SER A 99 3.67 -5.92 3.57
C SER A 99 2.99 -6.09 2.21
N CYS A 100 2.91 -7.31 1.67
CA CYS A 100 2.14 -7.57 0.45
C CYS A 100 0.65 -7.26 0.63
N LEU A 101 0.08 -7.60 1.79
CA LEU A 101 -1.30 -7.26 2.15
C LEU A 101 -1.47 -5.72 2.28
N GLY A 102 -0.50 -5.04 2.88
CA GLY A 102 -0.50 -3.59 3.12
C GLY A 102 -0.47 -2.72 1.87
N GLU A 103 -0.04 -3.26 0.73
CA GLU A 103 -0.02 -2.56 -0.56
C GLU A 103 -1.38 -2.57 -1.28
N TYR A 104 -2.33 -3.42 -0.84
CA TYR A 104 -3.61 -3.62 -1.55
C TYR A 104 -4.84 -3.53 -0.65
N PHE A 105 -4.80 -4.15 0.54
CA PHE A 105 -5.94 -4.23 1.44
C PHE A 105 -5.92 -3.16 2.54
N ALA A 106 -7.10 -2.74 2.97
CA ALA A 106 -7.25 -1.86 4.13
C ALA A 106 -6.82 -2.58 5.43
N SER A 107 -6.28 -1.83 6.39
CA SER A 107 -5.74 -2.37 7.65
C SER A 107 -6.71 -3.28 8.40
N ASP A 108 -8.02 -3.02 8.36
CA ASP A 108 -9.04 -3.87 9.00
C ASP A 108 -9.09 -5.29 8.41
N VAL A 109 -8.97 -5.41 7.09
CA VAL A 109 -8.91 -6.70 6.39
C VAL A 109 -7.62 -7.43 6.74
N ILE A 110 -6.50 -6.71 6.79
CA ILE A 110 -5.19 -7.29 7.15
C ILE A 110 -5.23 -7.88 8.55
N VAL A 111 -5.79 -7.15 9.52
CA VAL A 111 -5.94 -7.64 10.89
C VAL A 111 -6.84 -8.88 10.92
N ALA A 112 -7.97 -8.87 10.22
CA ALA A 112 -8.84 -10.04 10.13
C ALA A 112 -8.11 -11.28 9.54
N VAL A 113 -7.28 -11.08 8.51
CA VAL A 113 -6.42 -12.14 7.93
C VAL A 113 -5.41 -12.65 8.95
N ILE A 114 -4.70 -11.76 9.66
CA ILE A 114 -3.72 -12.15 10.70
C ILE A 114 -4.40 -12.96 11.81
N MET A 115 -5.55 -12.50 12.31
CA MET A 115 -6.29 -13.19 13.36
C MET A 115 -6.75 -14.58 12.90
N LYS A 116 -7.23 -14.68 11.66
CA LYS A 116 -7.62 -15.96 11.06
C LYS A 116 -6.41 -16.89 10.87
N LEU A 117 -5.25 -16.38 10.46
CA LEU A 117 -4.00 -17.15 10.40
C LEU A 117 -3.54 -17.64 11.77
N GLY A 118 -3.65 -16.79 12.80
CA GLY A 118 -3.35 -17.17 14.19
C GLY A 118 -4.25 -18.31 14.69
N SER A 119 -5.54 -18.28 14.32
CA SER A 119 -6.49 -19.34 14.67
C SER A 119 -6.13 -20.71 14.08
N ASN A 120 -5.47 -20.76 12.93
CA ASN A 120 -5.06 -22.02 12.30
C ASN A 120 -3.90 -22.73 13.03
N ILE A 121 -3.17 -22.02 13.90
CA ILE A 121 -2.05 -22.56 14.70
C ILE A 121 -2.56 -23.25 15.98
N GLN A 122 -3.85 -23.08 16.30
CA GLN A 122 -4.40 -23.58 17.54
C GLN A 122 -4.29 -25.10 17.66
N THR A 123 -3.74 -25.57 18.78
CA THR A 123 -3.80 -26.98 19.17
C THR A 123 -4.85 -27.26 20.26
N ASP A 124 -5.18 -26.30 21.14
CA ASP A 124 -6.07 -26.57 22.31
C ASP A 124 -6.81 -25.32 22.86
N GLY A 125 -7.40 -24.46 22.01
CA GLY A 125 -8.24 -23.32 22.46
C GLY A 125 -7.49 -22.18 23.19
N MET A 126 -6.18 -22.29 23.38
CA MET A 126 -5.32 -21.29 24.06
C MET A 126 -5.31 -19.89 23.44
N TRP A 127 -5.68 -19.78 22.16
CA TRP A 127 -5.79 -18.48 21.49
C TRP A 127 -6.91 -17.61 22.07
N GLU A 128 -8.00 -18.22 22.54
CA GLU A 128 -9.10 -17.49 23.18
C GLU A 128 -8.62 -16.91 24.52
N GLY A 129 -8.34 -15.61 24.53
CA GLY A 129 -7.92 -14.85 25.72
C GLY A 129 -6.42 -14.50 25.80
N TRP A 130 -5.59 -15.09 24.93
CA TRP A 130 -4.17 -14.72 24.80
C TRP A 130 -3.85 -14.03 23.47
N GLU A 131 -4.84 -13.89 22.58
CA GLU A 131 -4.66 -13.14 21.35
C GLU A 131 -4.33 -11.67 21.62
N PRO A 132 -3.35 -11.09 20.90
CA PRO A 132 -3.15 -9.66 20.93
C PRO A 132 -4.38 -8.93 20.39
N SER A 133 -4.70 -7.77 20.96
CA SER A 133 -5.90 -7.02 20.57
C SER A 133 -5.80 -6.48 19.14
N ASP A 134 -6.96 -6.26 18.50
CA ASP A 134 -7.04 -5.61 17.17
C ASP A 134 -6.23 -4.31 17.09
N SER A 135 -6.26 -3.50 18.15
CA SER A 135 -5.49 -2.26 18.23
C SER A 135 -3.98 -2.47 18.21
N GLN A 136 -3.48 -3.58 18.78
CA GLN A 136 -2.06 -3.95 18.74
C GLN A 136 -1.69 -4.38 17.32
N TRP A 137 -2.51 -5.23 16.68
CA TRP A 137 -2.29 -5.63 15.30
C TRP A 137 -2.31 -4.46 14.32
N LYS A 138 -3.28 -3.54 14.45
CA LYS A 138 -3.33 -2.32 13.62
C LYS A 138 -2.07 -1.49 13.75
N ARG A 139 -1.54 -1.31 14.97
CA ARG A 139 -0.28 -0.58 15.18
C ARG A 139 0.88 -1.28 14.47
N LEU A 140 0.98 -2.60 14.57
CA LEU A 140 2.02 -3.35 13.86
C LEU A 140 1.87 -3.25 12.34
N VAL A 141 0.64 -3.33 11.81
CA VAL A 141 0.36 -3.14 10.38
C VAL A 141 0.81 -1.75 9.93
N TYR A 142 0.47 -0.68 10.66
CA TYR A 142 0.92 0.68 10.36
C TYR A 142 2.44 0.83 10.39
N LEU A 143 3.12 0.12 11.30
CA LEU A 143 4.60 0.10 11.32
C LEU A 143 5.20 -0.62 10.11
N CYS A 144 4.46 -1.51 9.44
CA CYS A 144 4.93 -2.24 8.26
C CYS A 144 4.55 -1.54 6.93
N GLN A 145 3.68 -0.51 6.98
CA GLN A 145 3.23 0.18 5.78
C GLN A 145 4.37 0.87 5.04
N GLY A 146 4.30 0.84 3.70
CA GLY A 146 5.30 1.44 2.83
C GLY A 146 6.63 0.68 2.81
N LEU A 147 6.71 -0.52 3.41
CA LEU A 147 7.92 -1.32 3.34
C LEU A 147 8.26 -1.66 1.88
N LEU A 148 7.27 -2.08 1.09
CA LEU A 148 7.45 -2.45 -0.32
C LEU A 148 7.40 -1.25 -1.28
N ALA A 149 7.39 -0.02 -0.78
CA ALA A 149 7.21 1.19 -1.59
C ALA A 149 8.33 1.43 -2.62
N THR A 150 9.55 0.95 -2.35
CA THR A 150 10.69 1.03 -3.28
C THR A 150 10.80 -0.20 -4.18
N SER A 151 9.90 -1.18 -4.00
CA SER A 151 9.92 -2.45 -4.70
C SER A 151 9.03 -2.42 -5.95
N PRO A 152 9.23 -3.33 -6.91
CA PRO A 152 8.33 -3.45 -8.05
C PRO A 152 6.98 -4.07 -7.69
N PHE A 153 6.75 -4.55 -6.46
CA PHE A 153 5.56 -5.31 -6.09
C PHE A 153 4.26 -4.54 -6.38
N GLY A 154 4.14 -3.30 -5.92
CA GLY A 154 2.95 -2.48 -6.17
C GLY A 154 2.69 -2.25 -7.66
N THR A 155 3.75 -2.19 -8.48
CA THR A 155 3.63 -2.09 -9.94
C THR A 155 3.29 -3.41 -10.62
N LEU A 156 3.61 -4.56 -10.02
CA LEU A 156 3.18 -5.87 -10.52
C LEU A 156 1.66 -6.02 -10.43
N ILE A 157 1.06 -5.56 -9.33
CA ILE A 157 -0.40 -5.51 -9.17
C ILE A 157 -1.02 -4.65 -10.28
N SER A 158 -0.50 -3.43 -10.48
CA SER A 158 -1.03 -2.47 -11.45
C SER A 158 -0.80 -2.89 -12.91
N ARG A 159 0.36 -3.49 -13.24
CA ARG A 159 0.63 -4.02 -14.60
C ARG A 159 -0.33 -5.12 -15.00
N ASN A 160 -0.76 -5.92 -14.02
CA ASN A 160 -1.71 -6.98 -14.25
C ASN A 160 -3.16 -6.44 -14.42
N HIS A 161 -3.39 -5.16 -14.12
CA HIS A 161 -4.68 -4.47 -14.22
C HIS A 161 -4.85 -3.63 -15.50
N GLU A 162 -3.76 -3.26 -16.21
CA GLU A 162 -3.80 -2.30 -17.34
C GLU A 162 -4.63 -2.78 -18.56
N ASP A 163 -5.02 -4.06 -18.63
CA ASP A 163 -5.71 -4.62 -19.80
C ASP A 163 -7.09 -5.28 -19.51
N LEU A 164 -7.54 -5.34 -18.24
CA LEU A 164 -8.66 -6.22 -17.84
C LEU A 164 -9.52 -5.62 -16.71
N GLU A 165 -10.76 -5.21 -17.01
CA GLU A 165 -11.79 -4.83 -16.02
C GLU A 165 -12.26 -6.05 -15.21
N THR A 166 -11.64 -6.35 -14.09
CA THR A 166 -12.08 -7.46 -13.25
C THR A 166 -13.47 -7.23 -12.65
N GLY A 167 -14.23 -8.31 -12.44
CA GLY A 167 -15.52 -8.26 -11.76
C GLY A 167 -15.44 -7.58 -10.39
N THR A 168 -16.55 -7.03 -9.90
CA THR A 168 -16.64 -6.29 -8.63
C THR A 168 -16.52 -7.16 -7.38
N ASP A 169 -16.43 -8.48 -7.56
CA ASP A 169 -16.38 -9.42 -6.45
C ASP A 169 -14.96 -9.43 -5.87
N HIS A 170 -14.87 -9.13 -4.59
CA HIS A 170 -13.64 -9.23 -3.80
C HIS A 170 -13.60 -10.55 -3.05
N VAL A 171 -12.41 -11.11 -2.84
CA VAL A 171 -12.25 -12.30 -2.02
C VAL A 171 -12.53 -11.99 -0.55
N ASN A 172 -13.11 -12.96 0.14
CA ASN A 172 -13.29 -12.86 1.59
C ASN A 172 -12.00 -13.25 2.34
N VAL A 173 -11.95 -12.92 3.64
CA VAL A 173 -10.80 -13.21 4.51
C VAL A 173 -10.41 -14.69 4.52
N ALA A 174 -11.39 -15.60 4.45
CA ALA A 174 -11.11 -17.04 4.46
C ALA A 174 -10.40 -17.49 3.18
N GLN A 175 -10.81 -16.97 2.02
CA GLN A 175 -10.15 -17.23 0.73
C GLN A 175 -8.73 -16.65 0.70
N ILE A 176 -8.51 -15.45 1.25
CA ILE A 176 -7.16 -14.87 1.36
C ILE A 176 -6.24 -15.79 2.17
N VAL A 177 -6.71 -16.25 3.32
CA VAL A 177 -5.95 -17.16 4.19
C VAL A 177 -5.69 -18.49 3.51
N GLU A 178 -6.70 -19.10 2.92
CA GLU A 178 -6.59 -20.36 2.19
C GLU A 178 -5.55 -20.26 1.07
N ALA A 179 -5.62 -19.22 0.26
CA ALA A 179 -4.67 -19.01 -0.83
C ALA A 179 -3.24 -18.81 -0.31
N LEU A 180 -3.02 -17.97 0.71
CA LEU A 180 -1.69 -17.74 1.29
C LEU A 180 -1.05 -19.03 1.85
N VAL A 181 -1.84 -19.85 2.54
CA VAL A 181 -1.38 -21.15 3.07
C VAL A 181 -1.03 -22.10 1.93
N ASN A 182 -1.90 -22.21 0.91
CA ASN A 182 -1.63 -23.07 -0.24
C ASN A 182 -0.39 -22.62 -1.05
N LEU A 183 -0.15 -21.32 -1.19
CA LEU A 183 1.07 -20.79 -1.81
C LEU A 183 2.33 -21.21 -1.06
N SER A 184 2.29 -21.18 0.28
CA SER A 184 3.36 -21.71 1.14
C SER A 184 3.57 -23.21 0.95
N ASP A 185 2.49 -23.98 0.90
CA ASP A 185 2.56 -25.44 0.74
C ASP A 185 3.10 -25.86 -0.62
N LEU A 186 2.81 -25.10 -1.69
CA LEU A 186 3.39 -25.30 -3.01
C LEU A 186 4.91 -25.14 -3.00
N VAL A 187 5.44 -24.16 -2.25
CA VAL A 187 6.90 -23.97 -2.09
C VAL A 187 7.50 -25.06 -1.20
N GLY A 188 6.80 -25.45 -0.14
CA GLY A 188 7.22 -26.54 0.76
C GLY A 188 7.18 -27.93 0.13
N GLY A 189 6.62 -28.08 -1.06
CA GLY A 189 6.46 -29.35 -1.77
C GLY A 189 5.29 -30.20 -1.27
N GLY A 190 4.39 -29.63 -0.47
CA GLY A 190 3.18 -30.28 0.04
C GLY A 190 2.10 -30.45 -1.03
N ALA A 191 1.98 -29.50 -1.95
CA ALA A 191 1.05 -29.54 -3.08
C ALA A 191 1.81 -29.44 -4.41
N LYS A 192 1.25 -30.02 -5.49
CA LYS A 192 1.80 -29.88 -6.85
C LYS A 192 1.22 -28.67 -7.58
N ASN A 193 -0.08 -28.48 -7.45
CA ASN A 193 -0.85 -27.45 -8.13
C ASN A 193 -2.00 -27.03 -7.20
N PHE A 194 -2.38 -25.74 -7.21
CA PHE A 194 -3.55 -25.22 -6.51
C PHE A 194 -4.35 -24.29 -7.43
N SER A 195 -5.68 -24.34 -7.34
CA SER A 195 -6.56 -23.44 -8.08
C SER A 195 -7.51 -22.72 -7.14
N LEU A 196 -7.55 -21.39 -7.22
CA LEU A 196 -8.49 -20.56 -6.46
C LEU A 196 -9.62 -20.11 -7.39
N GLU A 197 -10.85 -20.44 -7.02
CA GLU A 197 -12.07 -20.03 -7.74
C GLU A 197 -12.61 -18.70 -7.17
N HIS A 198 -13.25 -17.92 -8.05
CA HIS A 198 -13.85 -16.62 -7.71
C HIS A 198 -12.84 -15.63 -7.09
N ALA A 199 -11.65 -15.53 -7.68
CA ALA A 199 -10.63 -14.58 -7.23
C ALA A 199 -10.98 -13.12 -7.58
N GLY A 200 -11.92 -12.91 -8.50
CA GLY A 200 -12.49 -11.60 -8.82
C GLY A 200 -11.44 -10.53 -9.16
N SER A 201 -11.58 -9.34 -8.57
CA SER A 201 -10.62 -8.24 -8.72
C SER A 201 -9.27 -8.49 -8.08
N ASP A 202 -9.21 -9.41 -7.13
CA ASP A 202 -8.05 -9.63 -6.29
C ASP A 202 -7.10 -10.68 -6.91
N ALA A 203 -7.50 -11.29 -8.04
CA ALA A 203 -6.71 -12.30 -8.77
C ALA A 203 -5.29 -11.79 -9.08
N TYR A 204 -5.16 -10.54 -9.51
CA TYR A 204 -3.86 -9.97 -9.85
C TYR A 204 -2.96 -9.71 -8.64
N TRP A 205 -3.57 -9.39 -7.50
CA TRP A 205 -2.84 -9.32 -6.25
C TRP A 205 -2.28 -10.69 -5.87
N PHE A 206 -3.11 -11.75 -5.94
CA PHE A 206 -2.64 -13.12 -5.69
C PHE A 206 -1.54 -13.55 -6.66
N ALA A 207 -1.65 -13.18 -7.94
CA ALA A 207 -0.61 -13.45 -8.92
C ALA A 207 0.70 -12.73 -8.57
N ALA A 208 0.61 -11.45 -8.22
CA ALA A 208 1.78 -10.68 -7.78
C ALA A 208 2.43 -11.28 -6.52
N VAL A 209 1.65 -11.73 -5.53
CA VAL A 209 2.16 -12.38 -4.31
C VAL A 209 2.86 -13.70 -4.64
N ALA A 210 2.22 -14.54 -5.44
CA ALA A 210 2.75 -15.83 -5.84
C ALA A 210 4.06 -15.69 -6.62
N GLU A 211 4.18 -14.70 -7.50
CA GLU A 211 5.42 -14.42 -8.24
C GLU A 211 6.50 -13.76 -7.37
N TYR A 212 6.14 -12.73 -6.61
CA TYR A 212 7.09 -11.89 -5.89
C TYR A 212 7.63 -12.55 -4.63
N LEU A 213 6.75 -13.19 -3.84
CA LEU A 213 7.10 -13.74 -2.54
C LEU A 213 7.37 -15.25 -2.58
N PHE A 214 6.62 -15.99 -3.41
CA PHE A 214 6.74 -17.45 -3.46
C PHE A 214 7.52 -17.96 -4.69
N ASP A 215 7.87 -17.09 -5.65
CA ASP A 215 8.52 -17.44 -6.93
C ASP A 215 7.82 -18.59 -7.67
N LEU A 216 6.49 -18.60 -7.62
CA LEU A 216 5.68 -19.62 -8.25
C LEU A 216 5.40 -19.26 -9.71
N ARG A 217 5.06 -20.29 -10.49
CA ARG A 217 4.52 -20.13 -11.85
C ARG A 217 3.01 -19.96 -11.76
N VAL A 218 2.52 -18.80 -12.19
CA VAL A 218 1.10 -18.42 -12.05
C VAL A 218 0.44 -18.29 -13.42
N ALA A 219 -0.82 -18.69 -13.48
CA ALA A 219 -1.74 -18.38 -14.57
C ALA A 219 -3.06 -17.86 -14.01
N VAL A 220 -3.69 -16.92 -14.72
CA VAL A 220 -5.07 -16.48 -14.49
C VAL A 220 -5.89 -16.91 -15.69
N GLU A 221 -6.97 -17.63 -15.43
CA GLU A 221 -7.91 -18.15 -16.41
C GLU A 221 -9.31 -17.59 -16.14
N ASP A 222 -10.06 -17.42 -17.22
CA ASP A 222 -11.51 -17.24 -17.23
C ASP A 222 -12.22 -18.54 -16.76
N PRO A 223 -13.43 -18.49 -16.16
CA PRO A 223 -14.36 -19.62 -16.06
C PRO A 223 -14.40 -20.55 -17.27
N ASP A 224 -14.33 -20.03 -18.49
CA ASP A 224 -14.32 -20.82 -19.73
C ASP A 224 -12.95 -21.49 -20.03
N GLY A 225 -11.96 -21.29 -19.17
CA GLY A 225 -10.60 -21.82 -19.29
C GLY A 225 -9.71 -21.04 -20.27
N VAL A 226 -10.13 -19.84 -20.65
CA VAL A 226 -9.33 -18.95 -21.50
C VAL A 226 -8.24 -18.29 -20.66
N LEU A 227 -6.99 -18.37 -21.11
CA LEU A 227 -5.86 -17.77 -20.41
C LEU A 227 -5.91 -16.24 -20.52
N LEU A 228 -6.10 -15.58 -19.39
CA LEU A 228 -6.10 -14.11 -19.26
C LEU A 228 -4.68 -13.59 -18.98
N TYR A 229 -3.94 -14.29 -18.14
CA TYR A 229 -2.57 -13.93 -17.76
C TYR A 229 -1.73 -15.17 -17.50
N ALA A 230 -0.44 -15.11 -17.84
CA ALA A 230 0.55 -16.06 -17.35
C ALA A 230 1.87 -15.34 -17.13
N ARG A 231 2.62 -15.77 -16.12
CA ARG A 231 4.00 -15.32 -15.90
C ARG A 231 4.80 -15.50 -17.20
N PRO A 232 5.57 -14.50 -17.65
CA PRO A 232 6.38 -14.63 -18.86
C PRO A 232 7.28 -15.88 -18.82
N GLY A 233 7.17 -16.72 -19.86
CA GLY A 233 7.89 -17.99 -19.95
C GLY A 233 7.21 -19.19 -19.27
N THR A 234 5.98 -19.04 -18.79
CA THR A 234 5.14 -20.12 -18.24
C THR A 234 4.00 -20.44 -19.20
N ASN A 235 3.81 -21.72 -19.52
CA ASN A 235 2.58 -22.20 -20.19
C ASN A 235 1.49 -22.47 -19.14
N ALA A 236 0.21 -22.29 -19.47
CA ALA A 236 -0.91 -22.57 -18.55
C ALA A 236 -0.86 -23.98 -17.93
N LYS A 237 -0.37 -24.97 -18.68
CA LYS A 237 -0.20 -26.36 -18.22
C LYS A 237 0.96 -26.58 -17.22
N GLU A 238 1.86 -25.60 -17.10
CA GLU A 238 3.02 -25.63 -16.21
C GLU A 238 2.84 -24.73 -14.98
N ALA A 239 1.71 -24.01 -14.90
CA ALA A 239 1.35 -23.19 -13.76
C ALA A 239 1.14 -24.06 -12.52
N GLN A 240 1.75 -23.64 -11.41
CA GLN A 240 1.59 -24.25 -10.09
C GLN A 240 0.41 -23.63 -9.35
N PHE A 241 0.06 -22.40 -9.71
CA PHE A 241 -1.06 -21.68 -9.13
C PHE A 241 -1.94 -21.10 -10.24
N VAL A 242 -3.21 -21.51 -10.26
CA VAL A 242 -4.19 -21.09 -11.26
C VAL A 242 -5.29 -20.29 -10.58
N LEU A 243 -5.52 -19.07 -11.03
CA LEU A 243 -6.58 -18.22 -10.52
C LEU A 243 -7.73 -18.22 -11.53
N ARG A 244 -8.94 -18.51 -11.09
CA ARG A 244 -10.13 -18.40 -11.92
C ARG A 244 -10.92 -17.16 -11.52
N SER A 245 -11.10 -16.25 -12.46
CA SER A 245 -11.83 -15.00 -12.26
C SER A 245 -12.79 -14.76 -13.42
N ASP A 246 -14.03 -14.39 -13.10
CA ASP A 246 -15.07 -14.11 -14.09
C ASP A 246 -14.64 -13.00 -15.06
N VAL A 247 -15.05 -13.15 -16.32
CA VAL A 247 -14.59 -12.35 -17.47
C VAL A 247 -14.86 -10.85 -17.31
N PRO A 248 -13.84 -10.01 -17.52
CA PRO A 248 -13.99 -8.60 -17.89
C PRO A 248 -14.77 -8.41 -19.19
N LEU A 249 -15.81 -7.58 -19.18
CA LEU A 249 -16.25 -6.94 -20.41
C LEU A 249 -15.09 -6.04 -20.89
N TYR A 250 -14.56 -6.33 -22.08
CA TYR A 250 -13.62 -5.43 -22.74
C TYR A 250 -14.31 -4.08 -22.99
N SER A 251 -13.84 -3.04 -22.31
CA SER A 251 -14.10 -1.65 -22.69
C SER A 251 -12.78 -1.03 -23.14
N ASP A 252 -12.69 -0.65 -24.42
CA ASP A 252 -11.61 0.20 -24.97
C ASP A 252 -11.58 1.60 -24.32
N GLU A 253 -12.56 1.90 -23.46
CA GLU A 253 -12.66 3.13 -22.72
C GLU A 253 -12.13 2.88 -21.31
N ALA A 254 -10.88 3.30 -21.08
CA ALA A 254 -10.33 3.44 -19.73
C ALA A 254 -11.41 4.00 -18.80
N ALA A 255 -11.71 3.26 -17.72
CA ALA A 255 -12.78 3.53 -16.78
C ALA A 255 -13.09 5.04 -16.68
N GLU A 256 -14.33 5.42 -17.00
CA GLU A 256 -14.85 6.76 -16.74
C GLU A 256 -14.85 6.96 -15.22
N LEU A 257 -13.70 7.33 -14.66
CA LEU A 257 -13.63 7.85 -13.31
C LEU A 257 -14.49 9.11 -13.32
N LEU A 258 -15.53 9.09 -12.48
CA LEU A 258 -16.49 10.17 -12.35
C LEU A 258 -15.76 11.53 -12.34
N PRO A 259 -16.30 12.56 -13.01
CA PRO A 259 -15.79 13.92 -12.89
C PRO A 259 -15.55 14.25 -11.41
N LEU A 260 -14.43 14.90 -11.09
CA LEU A 260 -14.09 15.28 -9.70
C LEU A 260 -15.26 16.01 -8.99
N SER A 261 -16.10 16.71 -9.74
CA SER A 261 -17.32 17.38 -9.25
C SER A 261 -18.38 16.43 -8.70
N GLU A 262 -18.47 15.20 -9.22
CA GLU A 262 -19.41 14.17 -8.79
C GLU A 262 -18.81 13.30 -7.67
N ALA A 263 -17.52 12.97 -7.77
CA ALA A 263 -16.80 12.24 -6.71
C ALA A 263 -16.70 13.01 -5.39
N PHE A 264 -16.73 14.35 -5.46
CA PHE A 264 -16.65 15.25 -4.29
C PHE A 264 -17.94 16.06 -4.04
N ALA A 265 -19.07 15.66 -4.60
CA ALA A 265 -20.36 16.34 -4.39
C ALA A 265 -20.70 16.51 -2.89
N ASP A 266 -20.27 15.57 -2.05
CA ASP A 266 -20.49 15.60 -0.59
C ASP A 266 -19.49 16.45 0.20
N ILE A 267 -18.36 16.89 -0.39
CA ILE A 267 -17.46 17.83 0.30
C ILE A 267 -18.11 19.22 0.42
N GLY A 268 -19.07 19.55 -0.45
CA GLY A 268 -19.91 20.73 -0.34
C GLY A 268 -20.75 20.80 0.94
N HIS A 269 -20.97 19.67 1.63
CA HIS A 269 -21.71 19.63 2.90
C HIS A 269 -20.86 19.97 4.14
N ILE A 270 -19.53 20.11 4.02
CA ILE A 270 -18.64 20.41 5.15
C ILE A 270 -18.38 21.92 5.32
N LEU A 271 -18.80 22.77 4.38
CA LEU A 271 -18.64 24.23 4.44
C LEU A 271 -19.97 24.98 4.53
N GLY A 272 -20.64 24.92 5.69
CA GLY A 272 -21.55 25.96 6.20
C GLY A 272 -22.85 26.30 5.41
N PRO A 273 -23.91 26.80 6.08
CA PRO A 273 -25.24 26.82 5.50
C PRO A 273 -25.49 28.13 4.74
N SER A 274 -25.57 28.07 3.41
CA SER A 274 -26.22 29.11 2.61
C SER A 274 -26.71 28.52 1.29
N HIS A 275 -27.98 28.79 0.97
CA HIS A 275 -28.72 28.33 -0.22
C HIS A 275 -29.32 26.91 -0.18
N ARG A 276 -30.31 26.74 0.71
CA ARG A 276 -31.51 25.95 0.35
C ARG A 276 -32.31 26.74 -0.68
N SER A 277 -32.48 26.21 -1.89
CA SER A 277 -33.75 26.26 -2.66
C SER A 277 -33.57 25.79 -4.10
N ALA A 278 -33.87 24.51 -4.37
CA ALA A 278 -34.51 24.01 -5.60
C ALA A 278 -34.83 22.50 -5.38
N LEU A 279 -36.03 22.17 -4.88
CA LEU A 279 -37.11 21.50 -5.64
C LEU A 279 -36.67 20.15 -6.22
N LYS A 280 -36.93 19.01 -5.55
CA LYS A 280 -38.16 18.19 -5.66
C LYS A 280 -38.66 18.02 -7.11
N THR A 281 -38.23 16.93 -7.74
CA THR A 281 -38.99 15.99 -8.61
C THR A 281 -38.01 14.86 -8.94
N GLY A 282 -38.17 13.63 -8.46
CA GLY A 282 -38.97 12.61 -9.14
C GLY A 282 -38.06 11.73 -10.01
N ALA A 283 -38.05 10.41 -9.73
CA ALA A 283 -37.24 9.34 -10.31
C ALA A 283 -35.81 9.19 -9.74
N VAL A 284 -35.67 8.28 -8.77
CA VAL A 284 -34.40 7.60 -8.51
C VAL A 284 -34.15 6.72 -9.73
N ALA A 285 -33.40 7.24 -10.70
CA ALA A 285 -32.76 6.40 -11.68
C ALA A 285 -31.71 5.58 -10.92
N GLU A 286 -31.83 4.25 -10.95
CA GLU A 286 -30.76 3.35 -10.53
C GLU A 286 -29.46 3.76 -11.24
N PRO A 287 -28.38 4.08 -10.53
CA PRO A 287 -27.11 4.37 -11.18
C PRO A 287 -26.58 3.06 -11.77
N LYS A 288 -26.76 2.89 -13.09
CA LYS A 288 -26.18 1.83 -13.90
C LYS A 288 -24.68 1.98 -14.16
N ASN A 289 -24.05 3.02 -13.63
CA ASN A 289 -22.61 3.15 -13.65
C ASN A 289 -22.10 2.63 -12.31
N GLN A 290 -21.88 1.30 -12.25
CA GLN A 290 -21.03 0.72 -11.21
C GLN A 290 -19.70 1.48 -11.28
N LEU A 291 -19.42 2.25 -10.24
CA LEU A 291 -18.12 2.90 -10.08
C LEU A 291 -17.07 1.82 -10.31
N ALA A 292 -16.14 2.03 -11.24
CA ALA A 292 -14.89 1.28 -11.21
C ALA A 292 -14.28 1.58 -9.82
N PRO A 293 -14.24 0.60 -8.90
CA PRO A 293 -13.67 0.86 -7.59
C PRO A 293 -12.21 1.23 -7.81
N VAL A 294 -11.70 2.15 -6.98
CA VAL A 294 -10.27 2.44 -6.91
C VAL A 294 -9.58 1.11 -6.61
N SER A 295 -9.00 0.47 -7.63
CA SER A 295 -8.25 -0.76 -7.46
C SER A 295 -7.01 -0.45 -6.63
N GLY A 296 -6.76 -1.22 -5.57
CA GLY A 296 -5.53 -1.10 -4.78
C GLY A 296 -4.28 -1.35 -5.63
N GLY A 297 -3.14 -0.81 -5.19
CA GLY A 297 -1.85 -0.94 -5.89
C GLY A 297 -1.06 0.36 -5.90
N MET A 298 0.21 0.29 -6.32
CA MET A 298 1.05 1.48 -6.46
C MET A 298 1.12 1.91 -7.92
N VAL A 299 1.10 3.22 -8.12
CA VAL A 299 1.39 3.83 -9.41
C VAL A 299 2.77 4.45 -9.39
N THR A 300 3.49 4.42 -10.52
CA THR A 300 4.71 5.19 -10.65
C THR A 300 4.39 6.69 -10.62
N TRP A 301 5.25 7.46 -9.96
CA TRP A 301 5.20 8.92 -9.94
C TRP A 301 5.11 9.57 -11.34
N GLU A 302 5.63 8.89 -12.36
CA GLU A 302 5.59 9.31 -13.77
C GLU A 302 4.19 9.25 -14.40
N LYS A 303 3.27 8.45 -13.85
CA LYS A 303 1.90 8.25 -14.34
C LYS A 303 0.83 8.47 -13.27
N LEU A 304 1.21 8.98 -12.09
CA LEU A 304 0.35 9.09 -10.92
C LEU A 304 -1.02 9.68 -11.24
N PHE A 305 -1.07 10.83 -11.88
CA PHE A 305 -2.31 11.54 -12.13
C PHE A 305 -3.16 10.85 -13.19
N ARG A 306 -2.55 10.41 -14.30
CA ARG A 306 -3.30 9.71 -15.35
C ARG A 306 -3.82 8.35 -14.88
N SER A 307 -3.08 7.63 -14.07
CA SER A 307 -3.54 6.33 -13.55
C SER A 307 -4.57 6.47 -12.43
N CYS A 308 -4.44 7.47 -11.55
CA CYS A 308 -5.41 7.66 -10.46
C CYS A 308 -6.69 8.38 -10.90
N PHE A 309 -6.61 9.27 -11.89
CA PHE A 309 -7.73 10.15 -12.27
C PHE A 309 -8.14 10.00 -13.75
N GLY A 310 -7.43 9.20 -14.55
CA GLY A 310 -7.83 8.87 -15.92
C GLY A 310 -8.07 10.11 -16.79
N ARG A 311 -9.21 10.11 -17.50
CA ARG A 311 -9.65 11.21 -18.35
C ARG A 311 -9.90 12.51 -17.56
N THR A 312 -10.30 12.42 -16.30
CA THR A 312 -10.54 13.60 -15.45
C THR A 312 -9.28 14.44 -15.27
N PHE A 313 -8.09 13.83 -15.23
CA PHE A 313 -6.84 14.59 -15.27
C PHE A 313 -6.45 15.08 -16.67
N THR A 314 -6.80 14.36 -17.74
CA THR A 314 -6.52 14.87 -19.10
C THR A 314 -7.37 16.10 -19.42
N ASP A 315 -8.60 16.12 -18.91
CA ASP A 315 -9.64 17.08 -19.24
C ASP A 315 -9.67 18.27 -18.27
N ILE A 316 -9.00 18.16 -17.11
CA ILE A 316 -8.85 19.29 -16.18
C ILE A 316 -8.20 20.48 -16.87
N GLU A 317 -8.75 21.68 -16.65
CA GLU A 317 -8.18 22.90 -17.20
C GLU A 317 -6.76 23.10 -16.65
N PRO A 318 -5.71 23.13 -17.51
CA PRO A 318 -4.32 23.22 -17.04
C PRO A 318 -4.06 24.45 -16.17
N SER A 319 -4.80 25.53 -16.41
CA SER A 319 -4.71 26.78 -15.66
C SER A 319 -5.07 26.60 -14.19
N LEU A 320 -6.04 25.74 -13.86
CA LEU A 320 -6.54 25.56 -12.50
C LEU A 320 -5.50 24.86 -11.62
N VAL A 321 -4.92 23.78 -12.12
CA VAL A 321 -3.83 23.06 -11.45
C VAL A 321 -2.59 23.96 -11.34
N ALA A 322 -2.32 24.75 -12.39
CA ALA A 322 -1.19 25.66 -12.41
C ALA A 322 -1.31 26.82 -11.39
N VAL A 323 -2.49 27.43 -11.30
CA VAL A 323 -2.80 28.50 -10.36
C VAL A 323 -2.81 27.96 -8.93
N PHE A 324 -3.40 26.79 -8.69
CA PHE A 324 -3.37 26.17 -7.35
C PHE A 324 -1.94 25.90 -6.89
N THR A 325 -1.16 25.19 -7.70
CA THR A 325 0.20 24.80 -7.31
C THR A 325 1.13 26.00 -7.22
N GLY A 326 1.06 26.91 -8.19
CA GLY A 326 1.87 28.12 -8.20
C GLY A 326 1.46 29.10 -7.10
N GLY A 327 0.17 29.25 -6.81
CA GLY A 327 -0.35 30.06 -5.71
C GLY A 327 0.08 29.53 -4.36
N ALA A 328 -0.04 28.21 -4.12
CA ALA A 328 0.46 27.56 -2.91
C ALA A 328 1.97 27.77 -2.74
N ALA A 329 2.74 27.68 -3.83
CA ALA A 329 4.17 27.93 -3.81
C ALA A 329 4.52 29.40 -3.48
N SER A 330 3.76 30.37 -4.03
CA SER A 330 3.91 31.79 -3.70
C SER A 330 3.56 32.08 -2.24
N LEU A 331 2.47 31.48 -1.75
CA LEU A 331 2.03 31.63 -0.35
C LEU A 331 3.10 31.11 0.61
N LEU A 332 3.67 29.93 0.35
CA LEU A 332 4.77 29.38 1.15
C LEU A 332 6.02 30.26 1.08
N SER A 333 6.35 30.80 -0.09
CA SER A 333 7.51 31.68 -0.25
C SER A 333 7.34 32.97 0.52
N SER A 334 6.16 33.56 0.44
CA SER A 334 5.79 34.77 1.18
C SER A 334 5.82 34.51 2.68
N THR A 335 5.27 33.38 3.14
CA THR A 335 5.23 33.02 4.57
C THR A 335 6.62 32.79 5.16
N LEU A 336 7.57 32.26 4.38
CA LEU A 336 8.97 32.08 4.80
C LEU A 336 9.78 33.38 4.78
N GLN A 337 9.44 34.33 3.89
CA GLN A 337 10.13 35.62 3.78
C GLN A 337 9.58 36.69 4.72
N TYR A 338 8.33 36.55 5.19
CA TYR A 338 7.67 37.55 6.01
C TYR A 338 8.05 37.42 7.49
N ASP A 339 8.99 38.27 7.93
CA ASP A 339 9.58 38.28 9.28
C ASP A 339 8.61 38.74 10.40
N HIS A 340 7.44 39.28 10.03
CA HIS A 340 6.48 39.85 11.00
C HIS A 340 5.46 38.85 11.56
N THR A 341 5.42 37.63 11.04
CA THR A 341 4.56 36.57 11.57
C THR A 341 5.39 35.56 12.34
N LYS A 342 4.90 35.07 13.49
CA LYS A 342 5.44 33.89 14.19
C LYS A 342 5.37 32.59 13.36
N SER A 343 5.11 32.69 12.06
CA SER A 343 5.00 31.57 11.12
C SER A 343 6.27 30.73 11.11
N GLN A 344 7.45 31.32 11.32
CA GLN A 344 8.72 30.59 11.42
C GLN A 344 8.75 29.58 12.58
N GLU A 345 7.94 29.73 13.63
CA GLU A 345 7.79 28.74 14.72
C GLU A 345 7.17 27.42 14.23
N PHE A 346 6.44 27.45 13.11
CA PHE A 346 5.77 26.26 12.53
C PHE A 346 6.61 25.56 11.45
N PHE A 347 7.71 26.17 11.00
CA PHE A 347 8.61 25.59 10.01
C PHE A 347 9.85 25.01 10.67
N LEU A 348 10.42 23.99 10.04
CA LEU A 348 11.71 23.43 10.47
C LEU A 348 12.76 24.55 10.53
N PRO A 349 13.68 24.53 11.52
CA PRO A 349 14.84 25.41 11.50
C PRO A 349 15.54 25.25 10.14
N HIS A 350 15.82 26.36 9.45
CA HIS A 350 16.41 26.42 8.10
C HIS A 350 15.48 26.07 6.92
N ALA A 351 14.17 25.98 7.09
CA ALA A 351 13.26 25.78 5.94
C ALA A 351 13.42 26.85 4.84
N SER A 352 13.78 28.08 5.22
CA SER A 352 14.06 29.18 4.29
C SER A 352 15.31 28.99 3.43
N THR A 353 16.25 28.12 3.82
CA THR A 353 17.45 27.82 3.03
C THR A 353 17.24 26.65 2.05
N MET A 354 16.16 25.89 2.21
CA MET A 354 15.81 24.79 1.31
C MET A 354 15.05 25.32 0.10
N ARG A 355 15.76 25.47 -1.03
CA ARG A 355 15.21 25.98 -2.29
C ARG A 355 13.93 25.25 -2.75
N GLY A 356 13.83 23.94 -2.50
CA GLY A 356 12.69 23.12 -2.92
C GLY A 356 11.39 23.30 -2.11
N LEU A 357 11.40 24.09 -1.02
CA LEU A 357 10.23 24.20 -0.14
C LEU A 357 9.28 25.35 -0.48
N SER A 358 9.67 26.28 -1.36
CA SER A 358 8.79 27.41 -1.68
C SER A 358 9.04 28.03 -3.05
N GLY A 359 8.08 28.86 -3.48
CA GLY A 359 8.16 29.66 -4.70
C GLY A 359 8.47 28.81 -5.93
N TYR A 360 9.32 29.34 -6.80
CA TYR A 360 9.71 28.62 -8.01
C TYR A 360 10.42 27.29 -7.73
N GLY A 361 11.18 27.17 -6.63
CA GLY A 361 11.85 25.92 -6.30
C GLY A 361 10.90 24.81 -5.87
N LEU A 362 9.77 25.13 -5.21
CA LEU A 362 8.71 24.15 -4.97
C LEU A 362 8.06 23.68 -6.27
N VAL A 363 7.84 24.60 -7.23
CA VAL A 363 7.33 24.23 -8.56
C VAL A 363 8.30 23.27 -9.26
N GLU A 364 9.61 23.54 -9.21
CA GLU A 364 10.63 22.61 -9.74
C GLU A 364 10.58 21.25 -9.03
N THR A 365 10.44 21.22 -7.71
CA THR A 365 10.31 19.97 -6.93
C THR A 365 9.07 19.17 -7.32
N VAL A 366 7.89 19.82 -7.38
CA VAL A 366 6.63 19.16 -7.75
C VAL A 366 6.69 18.61 -9.19
N ILE A 367 7.26 19.34 -10.14
CA ILE A 367 7.42 18.86 -11.53
C ILE A 367 8.43 17.71 -11.62
N SER A 368 9.48 17.75 -10.79
CA SER A 368 10.46 16.68 -10.70
C SER A 368 9.83 15.40 -10.18
N TRP A 369 8.99 15.50 -9.14
CA TRP A 369 8.26 14.37 -8.58
C TRP A 369 7.09 13.91 -9.46
N SER A 370 6.47 14.80 -10.22
CA SER A 370 5.32 14.46 -11.07
C SER A 370 5.51 15.00 -12.49
N PRO A 371 6.23 14.25 -13.35
CA PRO A 371 6.52 14.64 -14.73
C PRO A 371 5.30 15.00 -15.57
N GLU A 372 4.12 14.45 -15.27
CA GLU A 372 2.86 14.74 -15.98
C GLU A 372 2.43 16.22 -15.89
N LEU A 373 2.90 16.93 -14.86
CA LEU A 373 2.63 18.34 -14.66
C LEU A 373 3.54 19.24 -15.52
N ARG A 374 4.55 18.69 -16.22
CA ARG A 374 5.47 19.48 -17.07
C ARG A 374 4.74 20.33 -18.11
N ARG A 375 3.59 19.85 -18.63
CA ARG A 375 2.76 20.63 -19.58
C ARG A 375 2.26 21.96 -19.00
N MET A 376 2.16 22.04 -17.67
CA MET A 376 1.64 23.19 -16.92
C MET A 376 2.76 24.05 -16.29
N ALA A 377 4.01 23.61 -16.40
CA ALA A 377 5.16 24.23 -15.75
C ALA A 377 5.31 25.74 -16.00
N PRO A 378 5.12 26.28 -17.23
CA PRO A 378 5.24 27.72 -17.47
C PRO A 378 4.17 28.52 -16.72
N GLN A 379 2.95 28.00 -16.62
CA GLN A 379 1.84 28.66 -15.92
C GLN A 379 2.03 28.59 -14.40
N MET A 380 2.48 27.44 -13.88
CA MET A 380 2.82 27.26 -12.46
C MET A 380 3.94 28.22 -12.04
N ALA A 381 4.99 28.32 -12.86
CA ALA A 381 6.12 29.22 -12.61
C ALA A 381 5.70 30.70 -12.64
N LYS A 382 4.74 31.06 -13.50
CA LYS A 382 4.17 32.41 -13.54
C LYS A 382 3.38 32.72 -12.27
N ALA A 383 2.51 31.80 -11.84
CA ALA A 383 1.72 31.96 -10.62
C ALA A 383 2.60 31.98 -9.35
N ALA A 384 3.66 31.18 -9.30
CA ALA A 384 4.61 31.15 -8.17
C ALA A 384 5.45 32.42 -8.01
N ARG A 385 5.47 33.30 -9.02
CA ARG A 385 6.16 34.60 -8.99
C ARG A 385 5.22 35.76 -8.65
N LEU A 386 3.92 35.51 -8.46
CA LEU A 386 2.98 36.55 -8.08
C LEU A 386 3.29 37.04 -6.65
N PRO A 387 3.39 38.35 -6.43
CA PRO A 387 3.59 38.90 -5.09
C PRO A 387 2.35 38.65 -4.22
N PHE A 388 2.52 38.55 -2.90
CA PHE A 388 1.48 38.26 -1.90
C PHE A 388 0.19 39.10 -2.02
N GLN A 389 0.26 40.30 -2.58
CA GLN A 389 -0.91 41.16 -2.79
C GLN A 389 -1.78 40.75 -4.00
N GLN A 390 -1.29 39.83 -4.83
CA GLN A 390 -1.90 39.39 -6.09
C GLN A 390 -2.06 37.86 -6.19
N ALA A 391 -1.51 37.12 -5.23
CA ALA A 391 -1.71 35.67 -5.06
C ALA A 391 -2.87 35.44 -4.09
#